data_AF-A0A3B0NYA4-F1
#
_entry.id   AF-A0A3B0NYA4-F1
#
_cell.length_a   1.000
_cell.length_b   1.000
_cell.length_c   1.000
_cell.angle_alpha   90.00
_cell.angle_beta   90.00
_cell.angle_gamma   90.00
#
_symmetry.space_group_name_H-M   'P 1'
#
loop_
_entity.id
_entity.type
_entity.pdbx_description
1 polymer ?
#
loop_
_entity_poly.entity_id
_entity_poly.type
_entity_poly.pdbx_seq_one_letter_code
_entity_poly.pdbx_strand_id
1 'polypeptide(L)'
;MGIQQSKIDKISEDFAKSSTFIPGIRPGEQTETYLLNVVLRLSFFSAGYLIILGALQFIQQMFGMPAPISFGGTTIMILVSTAIETVQQIQARYKSQELARKRRMIKELKEVYGEEENLIW
;
A
#
# COMPACT_ATOMS: atom_id res chain seq x y z
N MET A 1 2.52 26.19 3.91
CA MET A 1 1.97 24.98 4.57
C MET A 1 0.80 24.42 3.77
N GLY A 2 0.98 24.15 2.46
CA GLY A 2 -0.12 23.91 1.51
C GLY A 2 0.05 22.74 0.55
N ILE A 3 0.97 21.81 0.84
CA ILE A 3 1.27 20.68 -0.06
C ILE A 3 0.69 19.33 0.38
N GLN A 4 0.27 19.19 1.65
CA GLN A 4 -0.41 17.95 2.11
C GLN A 4 -1.92 17.96 1.88
N GLN A 5 -2.59 19.12 1.91
CA GLN A 5 -4.04 19.21 1.68
C GLN A 5 -4.40 18.62 0.31
N SER A 6 -3.80 19.10 -0.78
CA SER A 6 -4.21 18.70 -2.14
C SER A 6 -4.33 17.19 -2.45
N LYS A 7 -3.61 16.30 -1.76
CA LYS A 7 -3.78 14.84 -1.90
C LYS A 7 -4.89 14.28 -1.01
N ILE A 8 -5.01 14.77 0.22
CA ILE A 8 -6.05 14.33 1.16
C ILE A 8 -7.41 14.89 0.72
N ASP A 9 -7.43 16.11 0.17
CA ASP A 9 -8.60 16.74 -0.44
C ASP A 9 -9.12 15.87 -1.59
N LYS A 10 -8.22 15.45 -2.49
CA LYS A 10 -8.55 14.56 -3.61
C LYS A 10 -9.10 13.22 -3.14
N ILE A 11 -8.51 12.61 -2.12
CA ILE A 11 -9.01 11.34 -1.57
C ILE A 11 -10.41 11.54 -0.98
N SER A 12 -10.64 12.64 -0.27
CA SER A 12 -11.94 12.95 0.33
C SER A 12 -13.00 13.25 -0.75
N GLU A 13 -12.62 13.90 -1.84
CA GLU A 13 -13.46 14.15 -3.01
C GLU A 13 -13.76 12.86 -3.78
N ASP A 14 -12.75 11.99 -3.96
CA ASP A 14 -12.90 10.67 -4.57
C ASP A 14 -13.81 9.76 -3.73
N PHE A 15 -13.76 9.86 -2.40
CA PHE A 15 -14.67 9.17 -1.49
C PHE A 15 -16.11 9.64 -1.67
N ALA A 16 -16.31 10.96 -1.76
CA ALA A 16 -17.63 11.54 -2.07
C ALA A 16 -18.14 11.09 -3.46
N LYS A 17 -17.28 11.04 -4.48
CA LYS A 17 -17.63 10.59 -5.84
C LYS A 17 -17.88 9.09 -5.94
N SER A 18 -17.13 8.27 -5.21
CA SER A 18 -17.23 6.80 -5.19
C SER A 18 -18.29 6.27 -4.22
N SER A 19 -19.11 7.14 -3.63
CA SER A 19 -20.10 6.79 -2.59
C SER A 19 -19.51 6.04 -1.39
N THR A 20 -18.20 6.17 -1.16
CA THR A 20 -17.48 5.52 -0.07
C THR A 20 -17.32 6.54 1.06
N PHE A 21 -17.74 6.22 2.27
CA PHE A 21 -17.67 7.14 3.40
C PHE A 21 -17.18 6.43 4.67
N ILE A 22 -16.50 7.19 5.53
CA ILE A 22 -16.07 6.70 6.84
C ILE A 22 -17.29 6.79 7.77
N PRO A 23 -17.74 5.68 8.38
CA PRO A 23 -18.90 5.71 9.26
C PRO A 23 -18.65 6.65 10.44
N GLY A 24 -19.58 7.59 10.68
CA GLY A 24 -19.50 8.57 11.76
C GLY A 24 -18.93 9.95 11.38
N ILE A 25 -18.49 10.16 10.14
CA ILE A 25 -17.91 11.44 9.66
C ILE A 25 -18.63 11.88 8.40
N ARG A 26 -19.00 13.17 8.30
CA ARG A 26 -19.68 13.69 7.11
C ARG A 26 -18.67 13.83 5.96
N PRO A 27 -19.00 13.35 4.74
CA PRO A 27 -18.10 13.43 3.60
C PRO A 27 -17.79 14.89 3.23
N GLY A 28 -16.55 15.17 2.83
CA GLY A 28 -16.02 16.50 2.53
C GLY A 28 -14.91 16.92 3.50
N GLU A 29 -14.93 18.19 3.93
CA GLU A 29 -13.89 18.83 4.75
C GLU A 29 -13.66 18.13 6.12
N GLN A 30 -14.70 17.54 6.70
CA GLN A 30 -14.57 16.77 7.95
C GLN A 30 -13.77 15.47 7.76
N THR A 31 -13.95 14.79 6.62
CA THR A 31 -13.17 13.60 6.27
C THR A 31 -11.71 13.96 6.01
N GLU A 32 -11.45 15.09 5.33
CA GLU A 32 -10.10 15.57 5.06
C GLU A 32 -9.34 15.82 6.37
N THR A 33 -9.94 16.60 7.28
CA THR A 33 -9.34 16.91 8.58
C THR A 33 -9.09 15.65 9.41
N TYR A 34 -10.00 14.69 9.37
CA TYR A 34 -9.84 13.41 10.05
C TYR A 34 -8.66 12.61 9.48
N LEU A 35 -8.60 12.45 8.16
CA LEU A 35 -7.52 11.73 7.49
C LEU A 35 -6.16 12.39 7.75
N LEU A 36 -6.10 13.72 7.71
CA LEU A 36 -4.88 14.48 7.99
C LEU A 36 -4.37 14.22 9.41
N ASN A 37 -5.25 14.22 10.41
CA ASN A 37 -4.87 13.91 11.80
C ASN A 37 -4.34 12.48 11.95
N VAL A 38 -4.96 11.51 11.28
CA VAL A 38 -4.52 10.11 11.31
C VAL A 38 -3.14 9.96 10.65
N VAL A 39 -2.96 10.56 9.47
CA VAL A 39 -1.68 10.54 8.74
C VAL A 39 -0.57 11.17 9.58
N LEU A 40 -0.80 12.35 10.16
CA LEU A 40 0.20 13.00 11.00
C LEU A 40 0.61 12.15 12.20
N ARG A 41 -0.36 11.50 12.86
CA ARG A 41 -0.06 10.59 13.98
C ARG A 41 0.79 9.41 13.52
N LEU A 42 0.48 8.82 12.37
CA LEU A 42 1.25 7.71 11.81
C LEU A 42 2.67 8.15 11.42
N SER A 43 2.80 9.31 10.77
CA SER A 43 4.08 9.88 10.35
C SER A 43 5.01 10.17 11.53
N PHE A 44 4.46 10.57 12.67
CA PHE A 44 5.24 10.80 13.89
C PHE A 44 5.96 9.52 14.36
N PHE A 45 5.26 8.37 14.36
CA PHE A 45 5.87 7.08 14.71
C PHE A 45 6.91 6.65 13.68
N SER A 46 6.61 6.80 12.39
CA SER A 46 7.55 6.46 11.31
C SER A 46 8.83 7.27 11.38
N ALA A 47 8.74 8.58 11.65
CA ALA A 47 9.90 9.44 11.81
C ALA A 47 10.80 8.98 12.96
N GLY A 48 10.21 8.57 14.09
CA GLY A 48 10.94 7.99 15.22
C GLY A 48 11.71 6.71 14.82
N TYR A 49 11.05 5.81 14.09
CA TYR A 49 11.69 4.59 13.59
C TYR A 49 12.87 4.87 12.65
N LEU A 50 12.74 5.82 11.73
CA LEU A 50 13.83 6.22 10.82
C LEU A 50 15.05 6.77 11.59
N ILE A 51 14.80 7.60 12.61
CA ILE A 51 15.86 8.19 13.44
C ILE A 51 16.62 7.10 14.19
N ILE A 52 15.91 6.12 14.77
CA ILE A 52 16.53 5.01 15.52
C ILE A 52 17.46 4.19 14.61
N LEU A 53 16.98 3.81 13.42
CA LEU A 53 17.79 3.02 12.48
C LEU A 53 18.96 3.80 11.87
N GLY A 54 18.80 5.10 11.63
CA GLY A 54 19.91 5.97 11.23
C GLY A 54 20.95 6.17 12.34
N ALA A 55 20.50 6.35 13.58
CA ALA A 55 21.36 6.55 14.74
C ALA A 55 22.19 5.30 15.07
N LEU A 56 21.69 4.10 14.78
CA LEU A 56 22.40 2.84 14.99
C LEU A 56 23.76 2.81 14.25
N GLN A 57 23.80 3.33 13.02
CA GLN A 57 25.05 3.40 12.24
C GLN A 57 26.08 4.33 12.90
N PHE A 58 25.64 5.48 13.42
CA PHE A 58 26.52 6.45 14.08
C PHE A 58 27.13 5.87 15.36
N ILE A 59 26.33 5.13 16.13
CA ILE A 59 26.78 4.43 17.34
C ILE A 59 27.86 3.39 16.98
N GLN A 60 27.63 2.55 15.97
CA GLN A 60 28.60 1.54 15.54
C GLN A 60 29.94 2.13 15.08
N GLN A 61 29.90 3.27 14.40
CA GLN A 61 31.11 3.97 13.97
C GLN A 61 31.90 4.55 15.15
N MET A 62 31.22 4.97 16.22
CA MET A 62 31.86 5.42 17.46
C MET A 62 32.57 4.30 18.22
N PHE A 63 32.08 3.05 18.11
CA PHE A 63 32.70 1.86 18.71
C PHE A 63 33.91 1.31 17.92
N GLY A 64 34.39 2.03 16.90
CA GLY A 64 35.63 1.69 16.18
C GLY A 64 35.47 0.66 15.06
N MET A 65 34.24 0.39 14.61
CA MET A 65 33.98 -0.50 13.50
C MET A 65 34.29 0.21 12.15
N PRO A 66 35.05 -0.42 11.22
CA PRO A 66 35.35 0.18 9.93
C PRO A 66 34.07 0.50 9.15
N ALA A 67 33.97 1.73 8.63
CA ALA A 67 32.82 2.22 7.86
C ALA A 67 32.32 1.29 6.72
N PRO A 68 33.16 0.51 6.01
CA PRO A 68 32.70 -0.40 4.97
C PRO A 68 32.07 -1.70 5.50
N ILE A 69 32.37 -2.09 6.75
CA ILE A 69 31.89 -3.34 7.37
C ILE A 69 30.69 -3.07 8.28
N SER A 70 30.56 -1.83 8.78
CA SER A 70 29.41 -1.39 9.57
C SER A 70 28.14 -1.59 8.73
N PHE A 71 27.21 -2.40 9.24
CA PHE A 71 25.94 -2.69 8.58
C PHE A 71 25.06 -1.43 8.60
N GLY A 72 25.31 -0.57 7.60
CA GLY A 72 24.66 0.71 7.37
C GLY A 72 23.16 0.62 7.56
N GLY A 73 22.61 1.37 8.51
CA GLY A 73 21.16 1.46 8.72
C GLY A 73 20.38 1.73 7.41
N THR A 74 20.98 2.48 6.48
CA THR A 74 20.45 2.71 5.12
C THR A 74 20.43 1.44 4.26
N THR A 75 21.48 0.63 4.30
CA THR A 75 21.57 -0.63 3.54
C THR A 75 20.53 -1.62 4.02
N ILE A 76 20.31 -1.72 5.35
CA ILE A 76 19.26 -2.57 5.93
C ILE A 76 17.86 -2.06 5.54
N MET A 77 17.62 -0.75 5.61
CA MET A 77 16.36 -0.13 5.17
C MET A 77 16.01 -0.50 3.73
N ILE A 78 16.96 -0.30 2.81
CA ILE A 78 16.76 -0.56 1.38
C ILE A 78 16.57 -2.05 1.13
N LEU A 79 17.35 -2.92 1.79
CA LEU A 79 17.23 -4.37 1.64
C LEU A 79 15.83 -4.86 2.05
N VAL A 80 15.30 -4.39 3.18
CA VAL A 80 13.97 -4.80 3.63
C VAL A 80 12.87 -4.26 2.69
N SER A 81 12.96 -2.99 2.28
CA SER A 81 12.01 -2.38 1.34
C SER A 81 11.95 -3.16 0.03
N THR A 82 13.12 -3.40 -0.58
CA THR A 82 13.22 -4.12 -1.86
C THR A 82 12.80 -5.58 -1.75
N ALA A 83 13.07 -6.26 -0.63
CA ALA A 83 12.61 -7.63 -0.38
C ALA A 83 11.07 -7.69 -0.31
N ILE A 84 10.43 -6.78 0.41
CA ILE A 84 8.96 -6.70 0.51
C ILE A 84 8.36 -6.38 -0.86
N GLU A 85 8.90 -5.38 -1.57
CA GLU A 85 8.46 -5.01 -2.92
C GLU A 85 8.57 -6.19 -3.88
N THR A 86 9.67 -6.95 -3.83
CA THR A 86 9.87 -8.14 -4.66
C THR A 86 8.80 -9.20 -4.37
N VAL A 87 8.53 -9.48 -3.09
CA VAL A 87 7.48 -10.43 -2.69
C VAL A 87 6.11 -9.99 -3.17
N GLN A 88 5.75 -8.71 -2.99
CA GLN A 88 4.48 -8.16 -3.45
C GLN A 88 4.33 -8.23 -4.97
N GLN A 89 5.40 -7.92 -5.72
CA GLN A 89 5.40 -8.02 -7.18
C GLN A 89 5.19 -9.46 -7.65
N ILE A 90 5.81 -10.44 -7.00
CA ILE A 90 5.59 -11.86 -7.30
C ILE A 90 4.14 -12.24 -7.02
N GLN A 91 3.61 -11.90 -5.85
CA GLN A 91 2.21 -12.18 -5.49
C GLN A 91 1.21 -11.55 -6.46
N ALA A 92 1.47 -10.31 -6.91
CA ALA A 92 0.62 -9.62 -7.89
C ALA A 92 0.58 -10.33 -9.24
N ARG A 93 1.72 -10.85 -9.71
CA ARG A 93 1.80 -11.65 -10.95
C ARG A 93 1.06 -12.98 -10.83
N TYR A 94 1.19 -13.66 -9.69
CA TYR A 94 0.43 -14.90 -9.44
C TYR A 94 -1.09 -14.63 -9.43
N LYS A 95 -1.53 -13.60 -8.72
CA LYS A 95 -2.95 -13.23 -8.63
C LYS A 95 -3.53 -12.83 -10.00
N SER A 96 -2.78 -12.09 -10.82
CA SER A 96 -3.23 -11.72 -12.17
C SER A 96 -3.35 -12.93 -13.10
N GLN A 97 -2.43 -13.91 -12.99
CA GLN A 97 -2.51 -15.17 -13.73
C GLN A 97 -3.69 -16.04 -13.30
N GLU A 98 -3.95 -16.13 -11.98
CA GLU A 98 -5.11 -16.85 -11.46
C GLU A 98 -6.42 -16.23 -11.95
N LEU A 99 -6.52 -14.90 -11.92
CA LEU A 99 -7.69 -14.18 -12.44
C LEU A 99 -7.90 -14.45 -13.93
N ALA A 100 -6.81 -14.51 -14.72
CA ALA A 100 -6.88 -14.82 -16.14
C ALA A 100 -7.37 -16.27 -16.40
N ARG A 101 -6.96 -17.24 -15.58
CA ARG A 101 -7.44 -18.62 -15.66
C ARG A 101 -8.91 -18.75 -15.27
N LYS A 102 -9.31 -18.13 -14.14
CA LYS A 102 -10.72 -18.14 -13.69
C LYS A 102 -11.66 -17.51 -14.72
N ARG A 103 -11.24 -16.43 -15.40
CA ARG A 103 -12.02 -15.83 -16.49
C ARG A 103 -12.26 -16.77 -17.67
N ARG A 104 -11.28 -17.60 -18.04
CA ARG A 104 -11.44 -18.60 -19.13
C ARG A 104 -12.44 -19.68 -18.74
N MET A 105 -12.31 -20.25 -17.55
CA MET A 105 -13.27 -21.24 -17.04
C MET A 105 -14.69 -20.69 -16.95
N ILE A 106 -14.88 -19.45 -16.50
CA ILE A 106 -16.23 -18.84 -16.44
C ILE A 106 -16.81 -18.66 -17.85
N LYS A 107 -15.97 -18.33 -18.85
CA LYS A 107 -16.41 -18.21 -20.24
C LYS A 107 -16.85 -19.57 -20.80
N GLU A 108 -16.04 -20.61 -20.58
CA GLU A 108 -16.35 -21.99 -20.98
C GLU A 108 -17.62 -22.49 -20.27
N LEU A 109 -17.75 -22.24 -18.97
CA LEU A 109 -18.94 -22.60 -18.20
C LEU A 109 -20.20 -21.89 -18.73
N LYS A 110 -20.09 -20.60 -19.08
CA LYS A 110 -21.20 -19.85 -19.65
C LYS A 110 -21.59 -20.33 -21.05
N GLU A 111 -20.62 -20.76 -21.86
CA GLU A 111 -20.87 -21.34 -23.18
C GLU A 111 -21.62 -22.68 -23.05
N VAL A 112 -21.17 -23.58 -22.16
CA VAL A 112 -21.81 -24.89 -21.93
C VAL A 112 -23.23 -24.75 -21.37
N TYR A 113 -23.44 -23.91 -20.35
CA TYR A 113 -24.77 -23.71 -19.75
C TYR A 113 -25.72 -22.88 -20.63
N GLY A 114 -25.19 -21.92 -21.40
CA GLY A 114 -25.97 -21.13 -22.33
C GLY A 114 -26.47 -21.95 -23.53
N GLU A 115 -25.73 -22.99 -23.93
CA GLU A 115 -26.16 -23.93 -24.97
C GLU A 115 -27.30 -24.83 -24.47
N GLU A 116 -27.23 -25.28 -23.21
CA GLU A 116 -28.35 -26.00 -22.57
C GLU A 116 -29.62 -25.15 -22.51
N GLU A 117 -29.56 -23.88 -22.10
CA GLU A 117 -30.75 -23.00 -21.99
C GLU A 117 -31.45 -22.78 -23.35
N ASN A 118 -30.72 -22.85 -24.47
CA ASN A 118 -31.26 -22.78 -25.84
C ASN A 118 -31.85 -24.12 -26.34
N LEU A 119 -31.58 -25.24 -25.66
CA LEU A 119 -32.12 -26.58 -25.99
C LEU A 119 -33.41 -26.92 -25.22
N ILE A 120 -33.72 -26.18 -24.15
CA ILE A 120 -34.88 -26.41 -23.28
C ILE A 120 -36.12 -25.58 -23.67
N TRP A 121 -36.02 -24.76 -24.72
CA TRP A 121 -37.12 -24.01 -25.37
C TRP A 121 -37.13 -24.29 -26.88
#